data_AF-A0A924IYS8-F1
#
_entry.id   AF-A0A924IYS8-F1
#
_cell.length_a   1.000
_cell.length_b   1.000
_cell.length_c   1.000
_cell.angle_alpha   90.00
_cell.angle_beta   90.00
_cell.angle_gamma   90.00
#
_symmetry.space_group_name_H-M   'P 1'
#
loop_
_entity.id
_entity.type
_entity.pdbx_description
1 polymer ?
#
loop_
_entity_poly.entity_id
_entity_poly.type
_entity_poly.pdbx_seq_one_letter_code
_entity_poly.pdbx_strand_id
1 'polypeptide(L)' 'RDAFKKEMDSAKINYQFVNYPGAIHSFTNPNSTAIGKKYNLKVAYNKSADEKSWAAMNDFFDKIFK' A
#
# COMPACT_ATOMS: atom_id res chain seq x y z
N ARG A 1 10.23 -0.82 -8.83
CA ARG A 1 8.87 -0.37 -9.23
C ARG A 1 8.69 -0.60 -10.73
N ASP A 2 9.66 -0.21 -11.56
CA ASP A 2 9.56 -0.31 -13.01
C ASP A 2 9.61 -1.76 -13.52
N ALA A 3 10.38 -2.64 -12.86
CA ALA A 3 10.38 -4.07 -13.19
C ALA A 3 8.98 -4.71 -13.05
N PHE A 4 8.28 -4.42 -11.95
CA PHE A 4 6.92 -4.92 -11.71
C PHE A 4 5.91 -4.38 -12.74
N LYS A 5 5.95 -3.07 -13.01
CA LYS A 5 5.07 -2.45 -14.02
C LYS A 5 5.32 -3.07 -15.40
N LYS A 6 6.59 -3.20 -15.79
CA LYS A 6 6.98 -3.82 -17.07
C LYS A 6 6.46 -5.25 -17.19
N GLU A 7 6.55 -6.05 -16.12
CA GLU A 7 6.02 -7.42 -16.09
C GLU A 7 4.50 -7.43 -16.30
N MET A 8 3.76 -6.60 -15.56
CA MET A 8 2.30 -6.48 -15.69
C MET A 8 1.86 -5.97 -17.06
N ASP A 9 2.54 -4.94 -17.59
CA ASP A 9 2.29 -4.38 -18.91
C ASP A 9 2.56 -5.42 -20.01
N SER A 10 3.66 -6.17 -19.89
CA SER A 10 4.02 -7.24 -20.84
C SER A 10 3.02 -8.39 -20.82
N ALA A 11 2.47 -8.70 -19.65
CA ALA A 11 1.42 -9.70 -19.48
C ALA A 11 0.03 -9.21 -19.92
N LYS A 12 -0.13 -7.92 -20.27
CA LYS A 12 -1.40 -7.28 -20.65
C LYS A 12 -2.49 -7.43 -19.58
N ILE A 13 -2.10 -7.44 -18.31
CA ILE A 13 -3.01 -7.56 -17.17
C ILE A 13 -3.60 -6.18 -16.85
N ASN A 14 -4.88 -6.12 -16.50
CA ASN A 14 -5.47 -4.91 -15.95
C ASN A 14 -5.06 -4.74 -14.48
N TYR A 15 -4.23 -3.74 -14.19
CA TYR A 15 -3.75 -3.47 -12.83
C TYR A 15 -3.69 -1.97 -12.54
N GLN A 16 -3.69 -1.64 -11.25
CA GLN A 16 -3.43 -0.30 -10.76
C GLN A 16 -2.27 -0.34 -9.77
N PHE A 17 -1.29 0.55 -9.95
CA PHE A 17 -0.21 0.75 -8.98
C PHE A 17 -0.40 2.07 -8.25
N VAL A 18 -0.68 2.02 -6.95
CA VAL A 18 -0.83 3.21 -6.11
C VAL A 18 0.41 3.38 -5.23
N ASN A 19 1.08 4.52 -5.34
CA ASN A 19 2.23 4.87 -4.49
C ASN A 19 1.80 5.92 -3.47
N TYR A 20 1.97 5.64 -2.18
CA TYR A 20 1.71 6.58 -1.08
C TYR A 20 3.03 7.22 -0.62
N PRO A 21 3.32 8.49 -0.98
CA PRO A 21 4.56 9.15 -0.58
C PRO A 21 4.68 9.24 0.94
N GLY A 22 5.88 8.96 1.46
CA GLY A 22 6.16 9.01 2.90
C GLY A 22 5.62 7.83 3.72
N ALA A 23 4.89 6.89 3.11
CA ALA A 23 4.55 5.63 3.76
C ALA A 23 5.74 4.66 3.71
N ILE A 24 6.03 4.00 4.83
CA ILE A 24 7.03 2.92 4.93
C ILE A 24 6.36 1.60 5.29
N HIS A 25 7.13 0.53 5.49
CA HIS A 25 6.55 -0.78 5.76
C HIS A 25 5.67 -0.76 7.03
N SER A 26 4.60 -1.55 7.02
CA SER A 26 3.56 -1.60 8.06
C SER A 26 2.78 -0.29 8.30
N PHE A 27 2.60 0.53 7.25
CA PHE A 27 1.90 1.81 7.36
C PHE A 27 0.43 1.75 7.79
N THR A 28 -0.22 0.59 7.69
CA THR A 28 -1.63 0.37 8.08
C THR A 28 -1.81 0.00 9.55
N ASN A 29 -0.74 -0.27 10.29
CA ASN A 29 -0.83 -0.68 11.69
C ASN A 29 -0.47 0.48 12.63
N PRO A 30 -1.42 1.01 13.43
CA PRO A 30 -1.17 2.11 14.37
C PRO A 30 -0.03 1.85 15.37
N ASN A 31 0.23 0.59 15.71
CA ASN A 31 1.27 0.21 16.68
C ASN A 31 2.67 0.14 16.06
N SER A 32 2.80 0.19 14.73
CA SER A 32 4.08 -0.01 14.05
C SER A 32 5.11 1.07 14.36
N THR A 33 4.70 2.31 14.63
CA THR A 33 5.65 3.37 15.00
C THR A 33 6.36 3.07 16.33
N ALA A 34 5.64 2.54 17.33
CA ALA A 34 6.21 2.19 18.62
C ALA A 34 7.17 1.01 18.50
N ILE A 35 6.79 -0.03 17.74
CA ILE A 35 7.63 -1.19 17.45
C ILE A 35 8.87 -0.80 16.66
N GLY A 36 8.71 0.06 15.65
CA GLY A 36 9.81 0.60 14.84
C GLY A 36 10.88 1.29 15.69
N LYS A 37 10.45 2.13 16.63
CA LYS A 37 11.35 2.79 17.59
C LYS A 37 12.00 1.80 18.56
N LYS A 38 11.23 0.86 19.12
CA LYS A 38 11.71 -0.09 20.13
C LYS A 38 12.79 -1.03 19.61
N TYR A 39 12.65 -1.49 18.37
CA TYR A 39 13.54 -2.49 17.76
C TYR A 39 14.41 -1.93 16.64
N ASN A 40 14.43 -0.61 16.45
CA ASN A 40 15.16 0.09 15.39
C ASN A 40 14.83 -0.45 13.97
N LEU A 41 13.54 -0.69 13.72
CA LEU A 41 13.02 -1.19 12.45
C LEU A 41 12.48 -0.03 11.59
N LYS A 42 12.63 -0.14 10.27
CA LYS A 42 12.08 0.82 9.29
C LYS A 42 10.59 0.58 9.02
N VAL A 43 9.79 0.63 10.09
CA VAL A 43 8.33 0.52 10.07
C VAL A 43 7.70 1.67 10.83
N ALA A 44 6.60 2.21 10.34
CA ALA A 44 5.86 3.28 11.00
C ALA A 44 4.44 3.36 10.45
N TYR A 45 3.51 3.71 11.32
CA TYR A 45 2.13 4.00 10.94
C TYR A 45 2.06 5.27 10.10
N ASN A 46 1.23 5.26 9.05
CA ASN A 46 0.90 6.46 8.28
C ASN A 46 -0.61 6.51 8.04
N LYS A 47 -1.31 7.32 8.84
CA LYS A 47 -2.77 7.46 8.80
C LYS A 47 -3.32 7.79 7.42
N SER A 48 -2.70 8.72 6.70
CA SER A 48 -3.20 9.09 5.36
C SER A 48 -3.05 7.96 4.37
N ALA A 49 -1.98 7.16 4.44
CA ALA A 49 -1.77 6.03 3.53
C ALA A 49 -2.71 4.88 3.87
N ASP A 50 -2.91 4.62 5.16
CA ASP A 50 -3.87 3.64 5.68
C ASP A 50 -5.28 3.88 5.15
N GLU A 51 -5.86 5.06 5.45
CA GLU A 51 -7.22 5.43 5.04
C GLU A 51 -7.39 5.40 3.52
N LYS A 52 -6.43 5.94 2.76
CA LYS A 52 -6.49 5.96 1.29
C LYS A 52 -6.33 4.57 0.67
N SER A 53 -5.53 3.69 1.27
CA SER A 53 -5.36 2.32 0.79
C SER A 53 -6.60 1.48 1.03
N TRP A 54 -7.26 1.69 2.18
CA TRP A 54 -8.51 1.02 2.50
C TRP A 54 -9.64 1.46 1.56
N ALA A 55 -9.78 2.77 1.33
CA ALA A 55 -10.76 3.29 0.37
C ALA A 55 -10.54 2.72 -1.04
N ALA A 56 -9.31 2.74 -1.55
CA ALA A 56 -8.98 2.20 -2.86
C ALA A 56 -9.27 0.69 -3.00
N MET A 57 -9.09 -0.09 -1.93
CA MET A 57 -9.45 -1.50 -1.89
C MET A 57 -10.97 -1.71 -1.99
N ASN A 58 -11.77 -0.97 -1.22
CA ASN A 58 -13.23 -1.04 -1.28
C ASN A 58 -13.73 -0.63 -2.68
N ASP A 59 -13.22 0.47 -3.24
CA ASP A 59 -13.55 0.91 -4.60
C ASP A 59 -13.23 -0.15 -5.66
N PHE A 60 -12.17 -0.93 -5.46
CA PHE A 60 -11.82 -2.03 -6.35
C PHE A 60 -12.80 -3.19 -6.20
N PHE A 61 -13.12 -3.61 -4.97
CA PHE A 61 -14.08 -4.68 -4.69
C PHE A 61 -15.48 -4.36 -5.22
N ASP A 62 -15.94 -3.13 -5.03
CA ASP A 62 -17.22 -2.64 -5.57
C ASP A 62 -17.27 -2.64 -7.10
N LYS A 63 -16.12 -2.64 -7.79
CA LYS A 63 -16.09 -2.75 -9.26
C LYS A 63 -16.14 -4.20 -9.73
N ILE A 64 -15.55 -5.13 -8.99
CA ILE A 64 -15.38 -6.52 -9.45
C ILE A 64 -16.47 -7.48 -8.95
N PHE A 65 -17.16 -7.16 -7.86
CA PHE A 65 -18.17 -8.03 -7.25
C PHE A 65 -19.61 -7.53 -7.44
N LYS A 66 -19.83 -6.58 -8.34
CA LYS A 66 -21.16 -6.18 -8.80
C LYS A 66 -21.71 -7.15 -9.85
#